data_AF-A0A1S8ZZK7-F1
#
_entry.id   AF-A0A1S8ZZK7-F1
#
_cell.length_a   1.000
_cell.length_b   1.000
_cell.length_c   1.000
_cell.angle_alpha   90.00
_cell.angle_beta   90.00
_cell.angle_gamma   90.00
#
_symmetry.space_group_name_H-M   'P 1'
#
loop_
_entity.id
_entity.type
_entity.pdbx_description
1 polymer ?
#
loop_
_entity_poly.entity_id
_entity_poly.type
_entity_poly.pdbx_seq_one_letter_code
_entity_poly.pdbx_strand_id
1 'polypeptide(L)'
;MKKTLNNSIILLVLIVTSIFLTSCTNLSPEKTFEVAALNSNLLSRFGSKDINFKLESEPQIYDETQKKMIPSSYYDYFKFDITNLETQFKKIKEIKEDDDNRELLQASKDLFSYAITKEKEGYLPIAKMKDEKASPEQIEKAIADFDAATQSEIDNKFTKLMNVAKAYVAKHNINAKIGI
;
A
#
# COMPACT_ATOMS: atom_id res chain seq x y z
N MET A 1 -55.93 23.10 23.26
CA MET A 1 -55.41 21.88 22.58
C MET A 1 -54.51 22.16 21.36
N LYS A 2 -54.39 23.38 20.82
CA LYS A 2 -53.48 23.67 19.69
C LYS A 2 -51.98 23.79 20.06
N LYS A 3 -51.66 24.13 21.32
CA LYS A 3 -50.28 24.43 21.75
C LYS A 3 -49.42 23.18 22.02
N THR A 4 -50.04 22.06 22.41
CA THR A 4 -49.35 20.78 22.67
C THR A 4 -49.06 20.00 21.40
N LEU A 5 -49.92 20.09 20.38
CA LEU A 5 -49.71 19.44 19.08
C LEU A 5 -48.52 20.06 18.31
N ASN A 6 -48.27 21.36 18.49
CA ASN A 6 -47.17 22.06 17.82
C ASN A 6 -45.80 21.71 18.39
N ASN A 7 -45.70 21.48 19.71
CA ASN A 7 -44.43 21.10 20.35
C ASN A 7 -44.01 19.65 20.04
N SER A 8 -44.97 18.73 19.89
CA SER A 8 -44.67 17.32 19.54
C SER A 8 -44.22 17.15 18.09
N ILE A 9 -44.70 17.99 17.17
CA ILE A 9 -44.26 17.99 15.76
C ILE A 9 -42.83 18.55 15.64
N ILE A 10 -42.50 19.60 16.41
CA ILE A 10 -41.15 20.18 16.42
C ILE A 10 -40.11 19.19 17.01
N LEU A 11 -40.48 18.43 18.04
CA LEU A 11 -39.59 17.42 18.64
C LEU A 11 -39.35 16.22 17.71
N LEU A 12 -40.36 15.80 16.93
CA LEU A 12 -40.24 14.71 15.96
C LEU A 12 -39.37 15.10 14.76
N VAL A 13 -39.45 16.36 14.31
CA VAL A 13 -38.63 16.90 13.21
C VAL A 13 -37.14 17.01 13.61
N LEU A 14 -36.85 17.28 14.89
CA LEU A 14 -35.46 17.34 15.43
C LEU A 14 -34.80 15.96 15.57
N ILE A 15 -35.56 14.91 15.88
CA ILE A 15 -35.03 13.55 16.01
C ILE A 15 -34.78 12.92 14.63
N VAL A 16 -35.63 13.19 13.64
CA VAL A 16 -35.46 12.66 12.27
C VAL A 16 -34.33 13.36 11.50
N THR A 17 -34.02 14.62 11.81
CA THR A 17 -32.89 15.35 11.18
C THR A 17 -31.53 14.99 11.76
N SER A 18 -31.47 14.33 12.92
CA SER A 18 -30.21 13.95 13.57
C SER A 18 -29.58 12.65 13.00
N ILE A 19 -30.30 11.91 12.16
CA ILE A 19 -29.85 10.61 11.63
C ILE A 19 -29.13 10.75 10.27
N PHE A 20 -29.12 11.94 9.66
CA PHE A 20 -28.57 12.16 8.31
C PHE A 20 -27.27 12.98 8.26
N LEU A 21 -26.59 13.19 9.39
CA LEU A 21 -25.31 13.93 9.44
C LEU A 21 -24.05 13.04 9.52
N THR A 22 -24.12 11.77 9.11
CA THR A 22 -22.89 11.05 8.76
C THR A 22 -22.43 11.52 7.39
N SER A 23 -21.48 12.45 7.35
CA SER A 23 -20.84 12.88 6.12
C SER A 23 -20.21 11.68 5.40
N CYS A 24 -20.87 11.21 4.35
CA CYS A 24 -20.35 10.21 3.43
C CYS A 24 -19.11 10.74 2.70
N THR A 25 -17.95 10.59 3.32
CA THR A 25 -16.63 10.76 2.67
C THR A 25 -15.65 9.65 3.04
N ASN A 26 -16.07 8.66 3.83
CA ASN A 26 -15.22 7.53 4.20
C ASN A 26 -15.44 6.38 3.20
N LEU A 27 -14.33 5.75 2.79
CA LEU A 27 -14.38 4.49 2.04
C LEU A 27 -15.14 3.44 2.86
N SER A 28 -15.79 2.47 2.18
CA SER A 28 -16.34 1.32 2.89
C SER A 28 -15.22 0.55 3.60
N PRO A 29 -15.52 -0.24 4.65
CA PRO A 29 -14.50 -1.07 5.30
C PRO A 29 -13.79 -2.01 4.32
N GLU A 30 -14.51 -2.63 3.40
CA GLU A 30 -13.94 -3.47 2.34
C GLU A 30 -12.96 -2.68 1.49
N LYS A 31 -13.34 -1.47 1.08
CA LYS A 31 -12.48 -0.66 0.21
C LYS A 31 -11.26 -0.13 0.95
N THR A 32 -11.41 0.20 2.23
CA THR A 32 -10.30 0.56 3.12
C THR A 32 -9.33 -0.61 3.26
N PHE A 33 -9.83 -1.82 3.50
CA PHE A 33 -9.03 -3.04 3.57
C PHE A 33 -8.30 -3.34 2.26
N GLU A 34 -8.97 -3.24 1.11
CA GLU A 34 -8.34 -3.44 -0.20
C GLU A 34 -7.15 -2.49 -0.40
N VAL A 35 -7.36 -1.20 -0.16
CA VAL A 35 -6.33 -0.19 -0.44
C VAL A 35 -5.18 -0.27 0.58
N ALA A 36 -5.48 -0.50 1.86
CA ALA A 36 -4.50 -0.44 2.94
C ALA A 36 -3.80 -1.78 3.23
N ALA A 37 -4.48 -2.92 3.07
CA ALA A 37 -3.90 -4.23 3.35
C ALA A 37 -3.62 -5.02 2.07
N LEU A 38 -4.62 -5.21 1.19
CA LEU A 38 -4.47 -6.12 0.05
C LEU A 38 -3.38 -5.65 -0.92
N ASN A 39 -3.23 -4.35 -1.13
CA ASN A 39 -2.17 -3.78 -1.95
C ASN A 39 -0.75 -4.11 -1.44
N SER A 40 -0.57 -4.50 -0.18
CA SER A 40 0.75 -4.95 0.32
C SER A 40 1.27 -6.20 -0.39
N ASN A 41 0.41 -6.93 -1.11
CA ASN A 41 0.82 -8.01 -2.01
C ASN A 41 1.80 -7.57 -3.10
N LEU A 42 1.79 -6.28 -3.47
CA LEU A 42 2.78 -5.70 -4.39
C LEU A 42 4.21 -5.81 -3.84
N LEU A 43 4.35 -5.90 -2.51
CA LEU A 43 5.62 -6.00 -1.80
C LEU A 43 5.95 -7.46 -1.42
N SER A 44 5.17 -8.45 -1.85
CA SER A 44 5.32 -9.87 -1.45
C SER A 44 6.65 -10.52 -1.86
N ARG A 45 7.37 -9.89 -2.80
CA ARG A 45 8.69 -10.33 -3.28
C ARG A 45 9.82 -9.40 -2.84
N PHE A 46 9.58 -8.50 -1.89
CA PHE A 46 10.58 -7.52 -1.45
C PHE A 46 11.96 -8.15 -1.17
N GLY A 47 13.01 -7.42 -1.52
CA GLY A 47 14.41 -7.83 -1.46
C GLY A 47 14.90 -8.62 -2.65
N SER A 48 15.88 -9.49 -2.41
CA SER A 48 16.55 -10.27 -3.46
C SER A 48 15.59 -11.03 -4.39
N LYS A 49 14.44 -11.47 -3.89
CA LYS A 49 13.43 -12.20 -4.68
C LYS A 49 12.86 -11.38 -5.84
N ASP A 50 12.63 -10.09 -5.65
CA ASP A 50 12.17 -9.18 -6.69
C ASP A 50 13.34 -8.69 -7.54
N ILE A 51 14.46 -8.33 -6.88
CA ILE A 51 15.65 -7.85 -7.59
C ILE A 51 16.12 -8.88 -8.61
N ASN A 52 16.38 -10.12 -8.20
CA ASN A 52 16.87 -11.18 -9.08
C ASN A 52 15.89 -11.45 -10.22
N PHE A 53 14.59 -11.53 -9.92
CA PHE A 53 13.57 -11.75 -10.93
C PHE A 53 13.56 -10.68 -12.02
N LYS A 54 13.67 -9.42 -11.63
CA LYS A 54 13.72 -8.31 -12.59
C LYS A 54 15.05 -8.26 -13.33
N LEU A 55 16.18 -8.55 -12.69
CA LEU A 55 17.50 -8.58 -13.32
C LEU A 55 17.70 -9.75 -14.30
N GLU A 56 16.89 -10.82 -14.18
CA GLU A 56 16.82 -11.96 -15.10
C GLU A 56 15.80 -11.74 -16.24
N SER A 57 14.94 -10.74 -16.12
CA SER A 57 13.90 -10.40 -17.10
C SER A 57 14.38 -9.35 -18.09
N GLU A 58 13.77 -9.32 -19.28
CA GLU A 58 13.98 -8.21 -20.21
C GLU A 58 13.33 -6.93 -19.66
N PRO A 59 14.08 -5.83 -19.44
CA PRO A 59 13.54 -4.62 -18.81
C PRO A 59 12.59 -3.88 -19.75
N GLN A 60 11.34 -3.70 -19.32
CA GLN A 60 10.31 -3.01 -20.09
C GLN A 60 9.45 -2.09 -19.20
N ILE A 61 9.02 -0.96 -19.74
CA ILE A 61 8.08 -0.04 -19.08
C ILE A 61 6.85 0.21 -19.95
N TYR A 62 5.73 0.58 -19.33
CA TYR A 62 4.52 0.97 -20.07
C TYR A 62 4.64 2.41 -20.58
N ASP A 63 4.47 2.60 -21.89
CA ASP A 63 4.38 3.91 -22.52
C ASP A 63 2.90 4.29 -22.70
N GLU A 64 2.45 5.33 -21.98
CA GLU A 64 1.06 5.83 -22.04
C GLU A 64 0.66 6.38 -23.42
N THR A 65 1.61 6.93 -24.17
CA THR A 65 1.35 7.50 -25.51
C THR A 65 1.12 6.39 -26.52
N GLN A 66 1.95 5.34 -26.45
CA GLN A 66 1.91 4.21 -27.37
C GLN A 66 1.00 3.07 -26.89
N LYS A 67 0.52 3.13 -25.64
CA LYS A 67 -0.32 2.13 -24.97
C LYS A 67 0.25 0.71 -25.00
N LYS A 68 1.56 0.56 -24.90
CA LYS A 68 2.25 -0.74 -24.97
C LYS A 68 3.50 -0.74 -24.09
N MET A 69 4.00 -1.94 -23.80
CA MET A 69 5.32 -2.12 -23.19
C MET A 69 6.41 -1.80 -24.22
N ILE A 70 7.44 -1.08 -23.78
CA ILE A 70 8.61 -0.74 -24.57
C ILE A 70 9.89 -1.15 -23.82
N PRO A 71 10.98 -1.52 -24.53
CA PRO A 71 12.27 -1.77 -23.91
C PRO A 71 12.77 -0.56 -23.11
N SER A 72 13.49 -0.83 -22.03
CA SER A 72 14.01 0.20 -21.10
C SER A 72 15.35 -0.19 -20.49
N SER A 73 15.95 0.69 -19.69
CA SER A 73 17.05 0.32 -18.80
C SER A 73 16.54 -0.46 -17.59
N TYR A 74 17.39 -1.23 -16.91
CA TYR A 74 16.99 -1.83 -15.63
C TYR A 74 16.64 -0.73 -14.62
N TYR A 75 17.41 0.36 -14.58
CA TYR A 75 17.12 1.50 -13.71
C TYR A 75 15.69 2.03 -13.91
N ASP A 76 15.28 2.27 -15.15
CA ASP A 76 13.92 2.75 -15.45
C ASP A 76 12.85 1.69 -15.18
N TYR A 77 13.18 0.41 -15.40
CA TYR A 77 12.27 -0.69 -15.09
C TYR A 77 11.97 -0.81 -13.58
N PHE A 78 12.97 -0.62 -12.72
CA PHE A 78 12.75 -0.56 -11.27
C PHE A 78 12.08 0.75 -10.83
N LYS A 79 12.49 1.89 -11.40
CA LYS A 79 11.91 3.19 -11.10
C LYS A 79 10.42 3.27 -11.43
N PHE A 80 10.00 2.62 -12.52
CA PHE A 80 8.60 2.53 -12.91
C PHE A 80 7.75 1.84 -11.83
N ASP A 81 8.19 0.70 -11.31
CA ASP A 81 7.48 -0.05 -10.27
C ASP A 81 7.45 0.72 -8.94
N ILE A 82 8.56 1.35 -8.55
CA ILE A 82 8.62 2.23 -7.38
C ILE A 82 7.61 3.39 -7.52
N THR A 83 7.49 3.98 -8.70
CA THR A 83 6.52 5.06 -8.96
C THR A 83 5.08 4.56 -8.83
N ASN A 84 4.80 3.34 -9.26
CA ASN A 84 3.49 2.72 -9.05
C ASN A 84 3.21 2.47 -7.55
N LEU A 85 4.20 2.00 -6.79
CA LEU A 85 4.10 1.85 -5.32
C LEU A 85 3.85 3.20 -4.62
N GLU A 86 4.53 4.27 -5.05
CA GLU A 86 4.27 5.63 -4.55
C GLU A 86 2.84 6.09 -4.82
N THR A 87 2.29 5.72 -5.98
CA THR A 87 0.89 6.00 -6.32
C THR A 87 -0.06 5.27 -5.39
N GLN A 88 0.21 4.01 -5.04
CA GLN A 88 -0.62 3.29 -4.05
C GLN A 88 -0.47 3.88 -2.64
N PHE A 89 0.76 4.23 -2.25
CA PHE A 89 1.00 4.89 -0.96
C PHE A 89 0.30 6.24 -0.84
N LYS A 90 0.22 7.01 -1.95
CA LYS A 90 -0.58 8.24 -2.00
C LYS A 90 -2.06 7.96 -1.72
N LYS A 91 -2.65 6.94 -2.35
CA LYS A 91 -4.04 6.55 -2.10
C LYS A 91 -4.28 6.19 -0.63
N ILE A 92 -3.35 5.47 0.01
CA ILE A 92 -3.44 5.12 1.44
C ILE A 92 -3.43 6.39 2.31
N LYS A 93 -2.59 7.38 1.97
CA LYS A 93 -2.52 8.67 2.70
C LYS A 93 -3.78 9.53 2.55
N GLU A 94 -4.51 9.37 1.45
CA GLU A 94 -5.75 10.10 1.19
C GLU A 94 -6.97 9.52 1.93
N ILE A 95 -6.86 8.29 2.49
CA ILE A 95 -7.90 7.73 3.33
C ILE A 95 -7.94 8.49 4.66
N LYS A 96 -9.11 9.02 4.99
CA LYS A 96 -9.35 9.69 6.27
C LYS A 96 -9.23 8.70 7.43
N GLU A 97 -8.34 9.00 8.36
CA GLU A 97 -8.19 8.24 9.61
C GLU A 97 -9.32 8.56 10.58
N ASP A 98 -9.85 7.52 11.23
CA ASP A 98 -10.77 7.59 12.36
C ASP A 98 -10.46 6.49 13.39
N ASP A 99 -11.27 6.33 14.43
CA ASP A 99 -11.03 5.31 15.46
C ASP A 99 -11.17 3.86 14.92
N ASP A 100 -11.87 3.67 13.81
CA ASP A 100 -12.15 2.36 13.23
C ASP A 100 -10.98 1.82 12.40
N ASN A 101 -10.36 2.69 11.59
CA ASN A 101 -9.38 2.29 10.58
C ASN A 101 -7.91 2.69 10.89
N ARG A 102 -7.68 3.48 11.95
CA ARG A 102 -6.37 4.09 12.21
C ARG A 102 -5.21 3.12 12.34
N GLU A 103 -5.38 2.05 13.11
CA GLU A 103 -4.29 1.07 13.28
C GLU A 103 -3.91 0.44 11.94
N LEU A 104 -4.91 0.12 11.11
CA LEU A 104 -4.70 -0.46 9.78
C LEU A 104 -3.96 0.52 8.86
N LEU A 105 -4.44 1.76 8.80
CA LEU A 105 -3.83 2.80 7.97
C LEU A 105 -2.41 3.14 8.42
N GLN A 106 -2.15 3.18 9.72
CA GLN A 106 -0.81 3.45 10.25
C GLN A 106 0.17 2.30 9.97
N ALA A 107 -0.25 1.05 10.17
CA ALA A 107 0.58 -0.10 9.82
C ALA A 107 0.88 -0.17 8.32
N SER A 108 -0.13 0.16 7.49
CA SER A 108 0.03 0.23 6.04
C SER A 108 1.02 1.34 5.63
N LYS A 109 0.86 2.55 6.18
CA LYS A 109 1.76 3.67 5.90
C LYS A 109 3.20 3.38 6.31
N ASP A 110 3.40 2.75 7.47
CA ASP A 110 4.72 2.34 7.96
C ASP A 110 5.38 1.34 7.00
N LEU A 111 4.68 0.28 6.58
CA LEU A 111 5.19 -0.70 5.62
C LEU A 111 5.55 -0.06 4.27
N PHE A 112 4.61 0.65 3.64
CA PHE A 112 4.83 1.22 2.31
C PHE A 112 5.91 2.29 2.30
N SER A 113 5.95 3.17 3.30
CA SER A 113 6.99 4.20 3.38
C SER A 113 8.38 3.60 3.54
N TYR A 114 8.52 2.58 4.40
CA TYR A 114 9.79 1.87 4.56
C TYR A 114 10.22 1.18 3.26
N ALA A 115 9.31 0.40 2.65
CA ALA A 115 9.61 -0.34 1.43
C ALA A 115 10.06 0.59 0.30
N ILE A 116 9.29 1.65 0.02
CA ILE A 116 9.61 2.63 -1.04
C ILE A 116 10.98 3.28 -0.80
N THR A 117 11.27 3.68 0.44
CA THR A 117 12.58 4.27 0.78
C THR A 117 13.71 3.27 0.53
N LYS A 118 13.54 2.01 0.97
CA LYS A 118 14.57 0.98 0.80
C LYS A 118 14.75 0.56 -0.65
N GLU A 119 13.70 0.42 -1.44
CA GLU A 119 13.82 0.15 -2.86
C GLU A 119 14.56 1.28 -3.59
N LYS A 120 14.32 2.55 -3.25
CA LYS A 120 15.11 3.66 -3.81
C LYS A 120 16.58 3.62 -3.40
N GLU A 121 16.86 3.29 -2.14
CA GLU A 121 18.22 3.22 -1.60
C GLU A 121 19.00 1.99 -2.10
N GLY A 122 18.32 0.89 -2.41
CA GLY A 122 18.93 -0.38 -2.78
C GLY A 122 18.71 -0.79 -4.24
N TYR A 123 17.46 -0.87 -4.69
CA TYR A 123 17.13 -1.40 -6.02
C TYR A 123 17.66 -0.50 -7.12
N LEU A 124 17.52 0.82 -7.01
CA LEU A 124 17.96 1.74 -8.05
C LEU A 124 19.48 1.70 -8.26
N PRO A 125 20.33 1.73 -7.21
CA PRO A 125 21.76 1.50 -7.37
C PRO A 125 22.11 0.14 -7.98
N ILE A 126 21.46 -0.95 -7.52
CA ILE A 126 21.72 -2.30 -8.04
C ILE A 126 21.33 -2.42 -9.52
N ALA A 127 20.18 -1.85 -9.91
CA ALA A 127 19.73 -1.82 -11.29
C ALA A 127 20.73 -1.06 -12.17
N LYS A 128 21.24 0.07 -11.69
CA LYS A 128 22.28 0.84 -12.38
C LYS A 128 23.58 0.03 -12.56
N MET A 129 23.98 -0.77 -11.57
CA MET A 129 25.14 -1.66 -11.71
C MET A 129 24.96 -2.66 -12.87
N LYS A 130 23.74 -3.18 -13.07
CA LYS A 130 23.42 -4.05 -14.20
C LYS A 130 23.52 -3.31 -15.54
N ASP A 131 22.95 -2.11 -15.64
CA ASP A 131 23.02 -1.26 -16.83
C ASP A 131 24.48 -0.90 -17.19
N GLU A 132 25.30 -0.65 -16.18
CA GLU A 132 26.73 -0.32 -16.29
C GLU A 132 27.64 -1.55 -16.47
N LYS A 133 27.05 -2.76 -16.58
CA LYS A 133 27.76 -4.04 -16.77
C LYS A 133 28.78 -4.34 -15.67
N ALA A 134 28.44 -4.01 -14.43
CA ALA A 134 29.20 -4.47 -13.26
C ALA A 134 29.28 -6.01 -13.25
N SER A 135 30.30 -6.54 -12.58
CA SER A 135 30.47 -7.99 -12.47
C SER A 135 29.31 -8.65 -11.71
N PRO A 136 28.94 -9.90 -12.03
CA PRO A 136 27.93 -10.65 -11.27
C PRO A 136 28.21 -10.67 -9.77
N GLU A 137 29.47 -10.83 -9.37
CA GLU A 137 29.87 -10.89 -7.96
C GLU A 137 29.60 -9.57 -7.22
N GLN A 138 29.79 -8.43 -7.88
CA GLN A 138 29.48 -7.12 -7.31
C GLN A 138 27.96 -6.95 -7.12
N ILE A 139 27.17 -7.38 -8.11
CA ILE A 139 25.70 -7.29 -8.05
C ILE A 139 25.15 -8.21 -6.96
N GLU A 140 25.60 -9.47 -6.92
CA GLU A 140 25.20 -10.44 -5.90
C GLU A 140 25.54 -9.95 -4.49
N LYS A 141 26.74 -9.37 -4.31
CA LYS A 141 27.12 -8.78 -3.03
C LYS A 141 26.19 -7.64 -2.63
N ALA A 142 25.87 -6.73 -3.55
CA ALA A 142 24.98 -5.60 -3.25
C ALA A 142 23.56 -6.06 -2.89
N ILE A 143 23.07 -7.12 -3.54
CA ILE A 143 21.78 -7.75 -3.21
C ILE A 143 21.81 -8.40 -1.82
N ALA A 144 22.88 -9.12 -1.49
CA ALA A 144 23.03 -9.76 -0.18
C ALA A 144 23.14 -8.72 0.95
N ASP A 145 23.90 -7.64 0.73
CA ASP A 145 24.02 -6.54 1.70
C ASP A 145 22.67 -5.83 1.91
N PHE A 146 21.89 -5.65 0.85
CA PHE A 146 20.54 -5.08 0.92
C PHE A 146 19.63 -5.94 1.80
N ASP A 147 19.56 -7.24 1.54
CA ASP A 147 18.72 -8.15 2.31
C ASP A 147 19.14 -8.19 3.79
N ALA A 148 20.45 -8.26 4.05
CA ALA A 148 20.99 -8.26 5.41
C ALA A 148 20.58 -7.00 6.19
N ALA A 149 20.46 -5.85 5.52
CA ALA A 149 20.09 -4.58 6.13
C ALA A 149 18.57 -4.36 6.27
N THR A 150 17.74 -5.10 5.53
CA THR A 150 16.32 -4.74 5.37
C THR A 150 15.32 -5.85 5.71
N GLN A 151 15.67 -7.13 5.55
CA GLN A 151 14.69 -8.22 5.61
C GLN A 151 13.99 -8.36 6.95
N SER A 152 14.72 -8.25 8.07
CA SER A 152 14.09 -8.36 9.38
C SER A 152 13.05 -7.26 9.64
N GLU A 153 13.33 -6.04 9.17
CA GLU A 153 12.45 -4.88 9.44
C GLU A 153 11.23 -4.89 8.52
N ILE A 154 11.38 -5.24 7.23
CA ILE A 154 10.24 -5.37 6.32
C ILE A 154 9.30 -6.51 6.77
N ASP A 155 9.84 -7.64 7.23
CA ASP A 155 9.06 -8.79 7.72
C ASP A 155 8.26 -8.41 8.97
N ASN A 156 8.86 -7.65 9.90
CA ASN A 156 8.18 -7.14 11.07
C ASN A 156 7.02 -6.20 10.70
N LYS A 157 7.23 -5.30 9.73
CA LYS A 157 6.19 -4.37 9.26
C LYS A 157 5.06 -5.10 8.54
N PHE A 158 5.39 -6.09 7.72
CA PHE A 158 4.41 -6.96 7.07
C PHE A 158 3.57 -7.71 8.09
N THR A 159 4.23 -8.37 9.05
CA THR A 159 3.57 -9.13 10.11
C THR A 159 2.61 -8.24 10.91
N LYS A 160 3.06 -7.02 11.26
CA LYS A 160 2.23 -6.03 11.93
C LYS A 160 0.99 -5.67 11.10
N LEU A 161 1.16 -5.36 9.82
CA LEU A 161 0.03 -5.07 8.92
C LEU A 161 -0.94 -6.25 8.82
N MET A 162 -0.45 -7.47 8.63
CA MET A 162 -1.31 -8.66 8.50
C MET A 162 -2.09 -8.96 9.77
N ASN A 163 -1.49 -8.78 10.95
CA ASN A 163 -2.18 -8.95 12.23
C ASN A 163 -3.31 -7.94 12.41
N VAL A 164 -3.05 -6.66 12.11
CA VAL A 164 -4.06 -5.60 12.19
C VAL A 164 -5.16 -5.81 11.14
N ALA A 165 -4.78 -6.18 9.91
CA ALA A 165 -5.71 -6.48 8.83
C ALA A 165 -6.63 -7.66 9.17
N LYS A 166 -6.13 -8.69 9.84
CA LYS A 166 -6.94 -9.83 10.33
C LYS A 166 -7.99 -9.38 11.33
N ALA A 167 -7.63 -8.52 12.29
CA ALA A 167 -8.59 -7.97 13.25
C ALA A 167 -9.65 -7.11 12.55
N TYR A 168 -9.23 -6.28 11.60
CA TYR A 168 -10.12 -5.42 10.83
C TYR A 168 -11.13 -6.24 10.00
N VAL A 169 -10.66 -7.23 9.25
CA VAL A 169 -11.51 -8.13 8.45
C VAL A 169 -12.56 -8.84 9.31
N ALA A 170 -12.16 -9.34 10.48
CA ALA A 170 -13.08 -9.98 11.42
C ALA A 170 -14.13 -9.00 11.97
N LYS A 171 -13.72 -7.79 12.35
CA LYS A 171 -14.62 -6.73 12.87
C LYS A 171 -15.70 -6.35 11.86
N HIS A 172 -15.35 -6.31 10.58
CA HIS A 172 -16.23 -5.85 9.51
C HIS A 172 -16.90 -6.98 8.71
N ASN A 173 -16.69 -8.26 9.08
CA ASN A 173 -17.21 -9.43 8.36
C ASN A 173 -16.79 -9.46 6.87
N ILE A 174 -15.59 -8.99 6.57
CA ILE A 174 -15.06 -8.99 5.20
C ILE A 174 -14.68 -10.43 4.84
N ASN A 175 -15.12 -10.92 3.68
CA ASN A 175 -14.76 -12.26 3.20
C ASN A 175 -13.37 -12.26 2.55
N ALA A 176 -12.32 -12.20 3.37
CA ALA A 176 -10.93 -12.23 2.93
C ALA A 176 -10.11 -13.26 3.70
N LYS A 177 -9.19 -13.94 3.01
CA LYS A 177 -8.17 -14.81 3.63
C LYS A 177 -6.90 -14.00 3.82
N ILE A 178 -6.46 -13.85 5.06
CA ILE A 178 -5.18 -13.21 5.39
C ILE A 178 -4.11 -14.29 5.41
N GLY A 179 -3.09 -14.15 4.57
CA GLY A 179 -1.89 -14.98 4.63
C GLY A 179 -1.02 -14.53 5.80
N ILE A 180 -0.93 -15.35 6.83
CA ILE A 180 0.06 -15.26 7.91
C ILE A 180 0.87 -16.55 7.84
#